data_AF-A0A377JZM8-F1
#
_entry.id   AF-A0A377JZM8-F1
#
_cell.length_a   1.000
_cell.length_b   1.000
_cell.length_c   1.000
_cell.angle_alpha   90.00
_cell.angle_beta   90.00
_cell.angle_gamma   90.00
#
_symmetry.space_group_name_H-M   'P 1'
#
loop_
_entity.id
_entity.type
_entity.pdbx_description
1 polymer ?
#
loop_
_entity_poly.entity_id
_entity_poly.type
_entity_poly.pdbx_seq_one_letter_code
_entity_poly.pdbx_strand_id
1 'polypeptide(L)' 'MNNDVFPNKFKAALAAKQVQIGCWSALSNPISTEVLGLAGFDWLVLDGEHAPNDISTFYSAVNGPERQRQRRQ' A
#
# COMPACT_ATOMS: atom_id res chain seq x y z
N MET A 1 -1.44 15.44 -17.02
CA MET A 1 -1.96 14.53 -15.97
C MET A 1 -1.52 13.13 -16.36
N ASN A 2 -0.54 12.56 -15.64
CA ASN A 2 -0.09 11.20 -15.93
C ASN A 2 -1.16 10.21 -15.48
N ASN A 3 -1.61 9.36 -16.40
CA ASN A 3 -2.64 8.34 -16.18
C ASN A 3 -2.04 6.99 -15.76
N ASP A 4 -0.91 7.01 -15.05
CA ASP A 4 -0.14 5.82 -14.65
C ASP A 4 -0.86 4.96 -13.59
N VAL A 5 -1.99 5.44 -13.07
CA VAL A 5 -2.90 4.69 -12.19
C VAL A 5 -3.49 3.46 -12.88
N PHE A 6 -3.65 3.51 -14.21
CA PHE A 6 -4.13 2.39 -15.00
C PHE A 6 -3.04 1.85 -15.93
N PRO A 7 -2.98 0.52 -16.14
CA PRO A 7 -3.86 -0.52 -15.59
C PRO A 7 -3.47 -0.95 -14.16
N ASN A 8 -4.46 -1.46 -13.39
CA ASN A 8 -4.20 -2.02 -12.05
C ASN A 8 -3.41 -3.34 -12.17
N LYS A 9 -2.12 -3.28 -11.84
CA LYS A 9 -1.18 -4.39 -11.95
C LYS A 9 -1.53 -5.56 -11.02
N PHE A 10 -1.97 -5.27 -9.80
CA PHE A 10 -2.39 -6.30 -8.84
C PHE A 10 -3.59 -7.10 -9.38
N LYS A 11 -4.60 -6.41 -9.92
CA LYS A 11 -5.76 -7.05 -10.56
C LYS A 11 -5.34 -7.94 -11.75
N ALA A 12 -4.41 -7.46 -12.58
CA ALA A 12 -3.90 -8.24 -13.71
C ALA A 12 -3.14 -9.51 -13.25
N ALA A 13 -2.31 -9.40 -12.21
CA ALA A 13 -1.56 -10.53 -11.64
C ALA A 13 -2.50 -11.60 -11.06
N LEU A 14 -3.56 -11.20 -10.36
CA LEU A 14 -4.60 -12.12 -9.87
C LEU A 14 -5.29 -12.85 -11.03
N ALA A 15 -5.65 -12.13 -12.11
CA ALA A 15 -6.27 -12.74 -13.29
C ALA A 15 -5.35 -13.75 -13.99
N ALA A 16 -4.04 -13.50 -13.96
CA ALA A 16 -3.01 -14.40 -14.46
C ALA A 16 -2.69 -15.57 -13.50
N LYS A 17 -3.36 -15.67 -12.34
CA LYS A 17 -3.13 -16.70 -11.30
C LYS A 17 -1.69 -16.73 -10.80
N GLN A 18 -1.01 -15.57 -10.81
CA GLN A 18 0.31 -15.45 -10.22
C GLN A 18 0.18 -15.50 -8.69
N VAL A 19 1.14 -16.13 -8.02
CA VAL A 19 1.21 -16.08 -6.55
C VAL A 19 1.46 -14.63 -6.15
N GLN A 20 0.71 -14.13 -5.17
CA GLN A 20 0.83 -12.77 -4.64
C GLN A 20 0.96 -12.84 -3.12
N ILE A 21 2.15 -12.55 -2.60
CA ILE A 21 2.45 -12.61 -1.18
C ILE A 21 2.11 -11.26 -0.55
N GLY A 22 1.14 -11.28 0.37
CA GLY A 22 0.65 -10.09 1.06
C GLY A 22 1.07 -10.00 2.53
N CYS A 23 0.93 -8.80 3.08
CA CYS A 23 1.07 -8.55 4.52
C CYS A 23 -0.12 -7.75 5.04
N TRP A 24 -0.54 -8.07 6.26
CA TRP A 24 -1.61 -7.37 6.98
C TRP A 24 -1.02 -6.27 7.85
N SER A 25 -1.53 -5.04 7.74
CA SER A 25 -1.13 -3.90 8.56
C SER A 25 -2.28 -3.43 9.43
N ALA A 26 -2.11 -3.64 10.74
CA ALA A 26 -3.01 -3.16 11.80
C ALA A 26 -2.36 -2.07 12.67
N LEU A 27 -1.24 -1.48 12.21
CA LEU A 27 -0.42 -0.54 13.00
C LEU A 27 -0.95 0.90 12.97
N SER A 28 -1.84 1.24 12.04
CA SER A 28 -2.47 2.56 11.87
C SER A 28 -1.50 3.76 11.89
N ASN A 29 -0.26 3.54 11.43
CA ASN A 29 0.80 4.55 11.46
C ASN A 29 1.50 4.65 10.10
N PRO A 30 1.66 5.86 9.54
CA PRO A 30 2.25 6.05 8.21
C PRO A 30 3.73 5.67 8.14
N ILE A 31 4.49 5.83 9.23
CA ILE A 31 5.92 5.50 9.27
C ILE A 31 6.14 3.99 9.20
N SER A 32 5.39 3.21 9.98
CA SER A 32 5.48 1.75 9.89
C SER A 32 4.99 1.24 8.54
N THR A 33 3.93 1.84 7.97
CA THR A 33 3.43 1.47 6.64
C THR A 33 4.44 1.75 5.54
N GLU A 34 5.23 2.83 5.66
CA GLU A 34 6.33 3.11 4.74
C GLU A 34 7.42 2.04 4.81
N VAL A 35 7.83 1.63 6.02
CA VAL A 35 8.78 0.53 6.20
C VAL A 35 8.25 -0.76 5.59
N LEU A 36 6.96 -1.08 5.81
CA LEU A 36 6.30 -2.23 5.19
C LEU A 36 6.26 -2.12 3.65
N GLY A 37 6.12 -0.92 3.10
CA GLY A 37 6.17 -0.65 1.66
C GLY A 37 7.54 -0.90 1.02
N LEU A 38 8.59 -1.09 1.82
CA LEU A 38 9.93 -1.49 1.37
C LEU A 38 10.22 -2.98 1.60
N ALA A 39 9.36 -3.70 2.32
CA ALA A 39 9.59 -5.10 2.69
C ALA A 39 9.44 -6.09 1.52
N GLY A 40 8.93 -5.65 0.36
CA GLY A 40 8.87 -6.46 -0.86
C GLY A 40 7.61 -7.32 -1.02
N PHE A 41 6.54 -7.05 -0.25
CA PHE A 41 5.23 -7.66 -0.46
C PHE A 41 4.59 -7.18 -1.76
N ASP A 42 3.83 -8.06 -2.41
CA ASP A 42 3.06 -7.73 -3.62
C ASP A 42 1.87 -6.82 -3.31
N TRP A 43 1.29 -6.98 -2.11
CA TRP A 43 0.17 -6.17 -1.62
C TRP A 43 0.18 -6.03 -0.09
N LEU A 44 -0.48 -4.96 0.40
CA LEU A 44 -0.72 -4.72 1.81
C LEU A 44 -2.22 -4.55 2.05
N VAL A 45 -2.76 -5.22 3.07
CA VAL A 45 -4.10 -4.89 3.60
C VAL A 45 -3.93 -3.87 4.71
N LEU A 46 -4.54 -2.71 4.53
CA LEU A 46 -4.74 -1.73 5.57
C LEU A 46 -6.11 -2.03 6.20
N ASP A 47 -6.10 -2.56 7.43
CA ASP A 47 -7.31 -3.07 8.07
C ASP A 47 -8.19 -1.94 8.63
N GLY A 48 -9.38 -1.76 8.06
CA GLY A 48 -10.36 -0.77 8.56
C GLY A 48 -11.44 -1.34 9.45
N GLU A 49 -11.44 -2.64 9.71
CA GLU A 49 -12.48 -3.31 10.50
C GLU A 49 -12.01 -3.57 11.92
N HIS A 50 -10.83 -4.17 12.07
CA HIS A 50 -10.32 -4.65 13.35
C HIS A 50 -9.13 -3.86 13.89
N ALA A 51 -8.54 -3.00 13.07
CA ALA A 51 -7.49 -2.07 13.49
C ALA A 51 -8.06 -0.65 13.63
N PRO A 52 -7.40 0.23 14.40
CA PRO A 52 -7.86 1.60 14.59
C PRO A 52 -7.51 2.48 13.37
N ASN A 53 -7.87 2.06 12.16
CA ASN A 53 -7.74 2.88 10.95
C ASN A 53 -9.06 3.59 10.66
N ASP A 54 -8.96 4.88 10.35
CA ASP A 54 -10.00 5.70 9.76
C ASP A 54 -9.54 6.31 8.42
N ILE A 55 -10.39 7.13 7.80
CA ILE A 55 -10.11 7.80 6.51
C ILE A 55 -8.81 8.63 6.56
N SER A 56 -8.54 9.32 7.68
CA SER A 56 -7.35 10.15 7.85
C SER A 56 -6.08 9.29 7.90
N THR A 57 -6.14 8.18 8.63
CA THR A 57 -5.02 7.23 8.70
C THR A 57 -4.78 6.54 7.36
N PHE A 58 -5.82 6.16 6.61
CA PHE A 58 -5.67 5.61 5.25
C PHE A 58 -5.01 6.59 4.29
N TYR A 59 -5.48 7.84 4.28
CA TYR A 59 -4.88 8.87 3.45
C TYR A 59 -3.39 9.05 3.78
N SER A 60 -3.05 9.06 5.06
CA SER A 60 -1.66 9.19 5.52
C SER A 60 -0.81 7.96 5.16
N ALA A 61 -1.37 6.76 5.31
CA ALA A 61 -0.71 5.49 5.02
C ALA A 61 -0.41 5.29 3.53
N VAL A 62 -1.27 5.76 2.64
CA VAL A 62 -1.07 5.68 1.18
C VAL A 62 -0.11 6.77 0.70
N ASN A 63 -0.26 8.00 1.18
CA ASN A 63 0.55 9.13 0.69
C ASN A 63 1.92 9.25 1.38
N GLY A 64 2.09 8.70 2.58
CA GLY A 64 3.36 8.68 3.31
C GLY A 64 4.48 8.03 2.48
N PRO A 65 4.34 6.75 2.10
CA PRO A 65 5.33 6.03 1.31
C PRO A 65 5.64 6.72 -0.04
N GLU A 66 4.62 7.23 -0.72
CA GLU A 66 4.76 7.89 -2.01
C GLU A 66 5.59 9.19 -1.93
N ARG A 67 5.32 10.03 -0.92
CA ARG A 67 6.06 11.29 -0.73
C ARG A 67 7.54 11.09 -0.45
N GLN A 68 7.92 10.01 0.23
CA GLN A 68 9.32 9.72 0.51
C GLN A 68 10.04 9.09 -0.69
N ARG A 69 9.35 8.27 -1.50
CA ARG A 69 9.89 7.76 -2.77
C ARG A 69 10.24 8.90 -3.73
N GLN A 70 9.41 9.93 -3.81
CA GLN A 70 9.65 11.11 -4.65
C GLN A 70 10.78 12.03 -4.13
N ARG A 71 11.15 11.95 -2.84
CA ARG A 71 12.27 12.72 -2.25
C ARG A 71 13.64 12.07 -2.40
N ARG A 72 13.69 10.81 -2.85
CA ARG A 72 14.92 10.05 -3.09
C ARG A 72 15.35 10.06 -4.57
N GLN A 73 14.67 10.83 -5.42
CA GLN A 73 15.03 11.12 -6.81
C GLN A 73 15.36 12.62 -6.93
#